data_AF-A0A2T3MLF2-F1
#
_entry.id   AF-A0A2T3MLF2-F1
#
_cell.length_a   1.000
_cell.length_b   1.000
_cell.length_c   1.000
_cell.angle_alpha   90.00
_cell.angle_beta   90.00
_cell.angle_gamma   90.00
#
_symmetry.space_group_name_H-M   'P 1'
#
loop_
_entity.id
_entity.type
_entity.pdbx_description
1 polymer ?
#
loop_
_entity_poly.entity_id
_entity_poly.type
_entity_poly.pdbx_seq_one_letter_code
_entity_poly.pdbx_strand_id
1 'polypeptide(L)'
;MLRIIQHRRIKKVIKLLSARLIKGYGSRDFFSLGQITASTSECSARQQQIAVALYVDPQDINFEENPTLKLLRNDISHYFFEGNDYTGQDVLNLLVLGGWKGGRIDDDMSNRFGMGSRY
;
A
#
# COMPACT_ATOMS: atom_id res chain seq x y z
N MET A 1 14.46 -9.08 9.78
CA MET A 1 14.07 -9.48 8.40
C MET A 1 12.65 -9.09 8.00
N LEU A 2 11.63 -9.17 8.87
CA LEU A 2 10.23 -8.89 8.52
C LEU A 2 9.97 -7.45 8.03
N ARG A 3 10.62 -6.45 8.63
CA ARG A 3 10.45 -5.02 8.28
C ARG A 3 10.79 -4.69 6.82
N ILE A 4 11.86 -5.29 6.28
CA ILE A 4 12.28 -5.09 4.88
C ILE A 4 11.23 -5.66 3.91
N ILE A 5 10.63 -6.81 4.25
CA ILE A 5 9.59 -7.45 3.43
C ILE A 5 8.31 -6.61 3.47
N GLN A 6 7.90 -6.10 4.63
CA GLN A 6 6.77 -5.19 4.76
C GLN A 6 6.97 -3.91 3.96
N HIS A 7 8.13 -3.26 4.09
CA HIS A 7 8.47 -2.06 3.33
C HIS A 7 8.37 -2.29 1.81
N ARG A 8 8.88 -3.41 1.30
CA ARG A 8 8.74 -3.78 -0.12
C ARG A 8 7.28 -3.99 -0.54
N ARG A 9 6.47 -4.62 0.31
CA ARG A 9 5.03 -4.82 0.06
C ARG A 9 4.27 -3.51 0.01
N ILE A 10 4.54 -2.59 0.94
CA ILE A 10 3.92 -1.26 0.98
C ILE A 10 4.24 -0.51 -0.32
N LYS A 11 5.51 -0.49 -0.74
CA LYS A 11 5.90 0.09 -2.04
C LYS A 11 5.15 -0.53 -3.22
N LYS A 12 4.97 -1.86 -3.23
CA LYS A 12 4.22 -2.56 -4.29
C LYS A 12 2.75 -2.10 -4.32
N VAL A 13 2.11 -1.96 -3.16
CA VAL A 13 0.72 -1.47 -3.06
C VAL A 13 0.62 -0.02 -3.52
N ILE A 14 1.52 0.86 -3.08
CA ILE A 14 1.57 2.26 -3.52
C ILE A 14 1.66 2.33 -5.05
N LYS A 15 2.61 1.60 -5.66
CA LYS A 15 2.80 1.60 -7.12
C LYS A 15 1.58 1.08 -7.90
N LEU A 16 0.91 0.05 -7.39
CA LEU A 16 -0.26 -0.53 -8.07
C LEU A 16 -1.51 0.35 -7.95
N LEU A 17 -1.77 0.90 -6.76
CA LEU A 17 -3.03 1.59 -6.49
C LEU A 17 -3.02 3.06 -6.83
N SER A 18 -1.91 3.77 -6.61
CA SER A 18 -1.78 5.19 -6.94
C SER A 18 -2.26 5.53 -8.36
N ALA A 19 -1.76 4.81 -9.37
CA ALA A 19 -2.12 5.02 -10.76
C ALA A 19 -3.61 4.72 -11.02
N ARG A 20 -4.15 3.66 -10.38
CA ARG A 20 -5.59 3.31 -10.48
C ARG A 20 -6.46 4.38 -9.81
N LEU A 21 -6.08 4.86 -8.63
CA LEU A 21 -6.81 5.87 -7.86
C LEU A 21 -6.77 7.24 -8.53
N ILE A 22 -5.61 7.69 -9.02
CA ILE A 22 -5.49 8.94 -9.78
C ILE A 22 -6.36 8.88 -11.03
N LYS A 23 -6.33 7.77 -11.78
CA LYS A 23 -7.13 7.62 -13.01
C LYS A 23 -8.63 7.53 -12.73
N GLY A 24 -9.04 6.88 -11.64
CA GLY A 24 -10.45 6.63 -11.32
C GLY A 24 -11.14 7.78 -10.59
N TYR A 25 -10.43 8.46 -9.68
CA TYR A 25 -11.03 9.40 -8.72
C TYR A 25 -10.32 10.75 -8.63
N GLY A 26 -9.15 10.89 -9.25
CA GLY A 26 -8.30 12.08 -9.18
C GLY A 26 -7.38 12.10 -7.95
N SER A 27 -6.53 13.13 -7.86
CA SER A 27 -5.73 13.41 -6.67
C SER A 27 -6.63 13.96 -5.56
N ARG A 28 -6.58 13.34 -4.37
CA ARG A 28 -7.36 13.74 -3.19
C ARG A 28 -6.53 13.53 -1.94
N ASP A 29 -6.84 14.30 -0.90
CA ASP A 29 -6.22 14.15 0.42
C ASP A 29 -6.55 12.80 1.04
N PHE A 30 -7.79 12.31 0.86
CA PHE A 30 -8.23 11.01 1.35
C PHE A 30 -9.19 10.32 0.37
N PHE A 31 -9.23 9.00 0.44
CA PHE A 31 -10.14 8.15 -0.31
C PHE A 31 -11.07 7.41 0.65
N SER A 32 -12.34 7.27 0.26
CA SER A 32 -13.30 6.49 1.04
C SER A 32 -12.97 5.00 1.01
N LEU A 33 -13.40 4.27 2.04
CA LEU A 33 -13.27 2.81 2.11
C LEU A 33 -13.85 2.13 0.86
N GLY A 34 -15.00 2.58 0.36
CA GLY A 34 -15.64 2.04 -0.84
C GLY A 34 -14.81 2.20 -2.12
N GLN A 35 -14.12 3.34 -2.28
CA GLN A 35 -13.25 3.57 -3.43
C GLN A 35 -12.02 2.65 -3.41
N ILE A 36 -11.48 2.41 -2.22
CA ILE A 36 -10.32 1.53 -2.04
C ILE A 36 -10.72 0.08 -2.24
N THR A 37 -11.83 -0.39 -1.65
CA THR A 37 -12.30 -1.77 -1.83
C THR A 37 -12.62 -2.07 -3.28
N ALA A 38 -13.26 -1.13 -4.00
CA ALA A 38 -13.49 -1.26 -5.43
C ALA A 38 -12.18 -1.35 -6.24
N SER A 39 -11.17 -0.56 -5.87
CA SER A 39 -9.87 -0.53 -6.56
C SER A 39 -8.95 -1.69 -6.20
N THR A 40 -9.25 -2.39 -5.10
CA THR A 40 -8.45 -3.48 -4.53
C THR A 40 -9.17 -4.83 -4.56
N SER A 41 -10.25 -4.96 -5.34
CA SER A 41 -11.02 -6.19 -5.50
C SER A 41 -10.18 -7.39 -5.98
N GLU A 42 -9.17 -7.14 -6.81
CA GLU A 42 -8.21 -8.14 -7.31
C GLU A 42 -7.01 -8.37 -6.38
N CYS A 43 -6.87 -7.58 -5.30
CA CYS A 43 -5.74 -7.64 -4.39
C CYS A 43 -5.95 -8.64 -3.25
N SER A 44 -4.86 -9.16 -2.72
CA SER A 44 -4.91 -10.00 -1.52
C SER A 44 -5.40 -9.22 -0.29
N ALA A 45 -6.01 -9.91 0.68
CA ALA A 45 -6.53 -9.29 1.91
C ALA A 45 -5.48 -8.43 2.66
N ARG A 46 -4.21 -8.87 2.67
CA ARG A 46 -3.11 -8.07 3.25
C ARG A 46 -2.82 -6.79 2.47
N GLN A 47 -2.89 -6.82 1.15
CA GLN A 47 -2.71 -5.62 0.32
C GLN A 47 -3.87 -4.65 0.48
N GLN A 48 -5.09 -5.16 0.65
CA GLN A 48 -6.27 -4.35 0.97
C GLN A 48 -6.09 -3.62 2.31
N GLN A 49 -5.62 -4.32 3.36
CA GLN A 49 -5.32 -3.69 4.65
C GLN A 49 -4.25 -2.59 4.54
N ILE A 50 -3.18 -2.84 3.77
CA ILE A 50 -2.14 -1.83 3.52
C ILE A 50 -2.73 -0.63 2.75
N ALA A 51 -3.58 -0.89 1.76
CA ALA A 51 -4.24 0.17 0.98
C ALA A 51 -5.14 1.05 1.86
N VAL A 52 -5.91 0.41 2.75
CA VAL A 52 -6.76 1.10 3.73
C VAL A 52 -5.89 1.99 4.63
N ALA A 53 -4.79 1.47 5.17
CA ALA A 53 -3.87 2.24 6.01
C ALA A 53 -3.17 3.40 5.27
N LEU A 54 -2.97 3.29 3.95
CA LEU A 54 -2.29 4.31 3.14
C LEU A 54 -3.20 5.47 2.73
N TYR A 55 -4.44 5.17 2.32
CA TYR A 55 -5.26 6.11 1.54
C TYR A 55 -6.56 6.54 2.24
N VAL A 56 -7.00 5.83 3.29
CA VAL A 56 -8.22 6.20 4.04
C VAL A 56 -7.91 7.27 5.07
N ASP A 57 -8.90 8.13 5.26
CA ASP A 57 -8.91 9.11 6.34
C ASP A 57 -8.76 8.40 7.71
N PRO A 58 -7.77 8.77 8.53
CA PRO A 58 -7.64 8.24 9.88
C PRO A 58 -8.88 8.50 10.76
N GLN A 59 -9.69 9.52 10.47
CA GLN A 59 -10.93 9.79 11.22
C GLN A 59 -12.04 8.79 10.89
N ASP A 60 -12.04 8.23 9.68
CA ASP A 60 -13.01 7.21 9.25
C ASP A 60 -12.63 5.79 9.74
N ILE A 61 -11.43 5.61 10.31
CA ILE A 61 -10.94 4.32 10.79
C ILE A 61 -10.98 4.30 12.31
N ASN A 62 -11.78 3.37 12.87
CA ASN A 62 -11.67 3.05 14.28
C ASN A 62 -10.40 2.22 14.56
N PHE A 63 -9.32 2.90 14.94
CA PHE A 63 -8.04 2.27 15.26
C PHE A 63 -8.07 1.43 16.55
N GLU A 64 -9.06 1.63 17.43
CA GLU A 64 -9.23 0.81 18.64
C GLU A 64 -9.72 -0.59 18.28
N GLU A 65 -10.61 -0.69 17.30
CA GLU A 65 -11.13 -1.97 16.79
C GLU A 65 -10.11 -2.69 15.90
N ASN A 66 -9.17 -1.96 15.28
CA ASN A 66 -8.22 -2.50 14.32
C ASN A 66 -6.76 -2.13 14.67
N PRO A 67 -6.17 -2.76 15.71
CA PRO A 67 -4.81 -2.46 16.14
C PRO A 67 -3.75 -2.75 15.06
N THR A 68 -4.04 -3.68 14.15
CA THR A 68 -3.18 -4.01 13.02
C THR A 68 -3.06 -2.86 12.01
N LEU A 69 -4.15 -2.14 11.74
CA LEU A 69 -4.14 -0.96 10.87
C LEU A 69 -3.36 0.19 11.51
N LYS A 70 -3.49 0.37 12.83
CA LYS A 70 -2.71 1.37 13.59
C LYS A 70 -1.21 1.10 13.48
N LEU A 71 -0.79 -0.14 13.67
CA LEU A 71 0.62 -0.54 13.51
C LEU A 71 1.11 -0.32 12.08
N LEU A 72 0.32 -0.71 11.08
CA LEU A 72 0.67 -0.48 9.67
C LEU A 72 0.81 1.00 9.34
N ARG A 73 -0.10 1.85 9.84
CA ARG A 73 -0.04 3.30 9.64
C ARG A 73 1.22 3.91 10.25
N ASN A 74 1.58 3.47 11.45
CA ASN A 74 2.81 3.90 12.12
C ASN A 74 4.09 3.40 11.40
N ASP A 75 4.06 2.17 10.89
CA ASP A 75 5.13 1.65 10.05
C ASP A 75 5.30 2.52 8.79
N ILE A 76 4.19 2.88 8.12
CA ILE A 76 4.20 3.74 6.92
C ILE A 76 4.76 5.12 7.25
N SER A 77 4.30 5.77 8.32
CA SER A 77 4.79 7.09 8.73
C SER A 77 6.29 7.06 8.97
N HIS A 78 6.80 6.07 9.71
CA HIS A 78 8.23 5.93 9.96
C HIS A 78 9.05 5.61 8.71
N TYR A 79 8.52 4.84 7.75
CA TYR A 79 9.28 4.47 6.55
C TYR A 79 9.33 5.55 5.47
N PHE A 80 8.26 6.34 5.33
CA PHE A 80 8.11 7.27 4.20
C PHE A 80 8.02 8.74 4.59
N PHE A 81 7.65 9.02 5.84
CA PHE A 81 7.31 10.38 6.29
C PHE A 81 8.04 10.76 7.59
N GLU A 82 9.12 10.05 7.94
CA GLU A 82 9.95 10.31 9.13
C GLU A 82 9.17 10.30 10.46
N GLY A 83 8.03 9.60 10.49
CA GLY A 83 7.14 9.54 11.65
C GLY A 83 6.09 10.66 11.73
N ASN A 84 6.04 11.55 10.73
CA ASN A 84 5.02 12.58 10.64
C ASN A 84 3.69 12.03 10.12
N ASP A 85 2.61 12.78 10.39
CA ASP A 85 1.32 12.53 9.77
C ASP A 85 1.39 12.75 8.26
N TYR A 86 0.62 11.95 7.53
CA TYR A 86 0.59 11.98 6.07
C TYR A 86 -0.83 11.86 5.54
N THR A 87 -1.05 12.44 4.37
CA THR A 87 -2.28 12.35 3.60
C THR A 87 -2.13 11.35 2.45
N GLY A 88 -3.27 10.94 1.88
CA GLY A 88 -3.29 10.18 0.63
C GLY A 88 -2.62 10.94 -0.51
N GLN A 89 -2.72 12.27 -0.54
CA GLN A 89 -2.03 13.09 -1.54
C GLN A 89 -0.51 13.03 -1.40
N ASP A 90 0.02 13.04 -0.17
CA ASP A 90 1.46 12.85 0.08
C ASP A 90 1.93 11.49 -0.42
N VAL A 91 1.14 10.44 -0.19
CA VAL A 91 1.40 9.09 -0.70
C VAL A 91 1.41 9.06 -2.23
N LEU A 92 0.52 9.79 -2.90
CA LEU A 92 0.53 9.91 -4.37
C LEU A 92 1.77 10.68 -4.85
N ASN A 93 2.16 11.73 -4.13
CA ASN A 93 3.33 12.55 -4.44
C ASN A 93 4.66 11.78 -4.29
N LEU A 94 4.72 10.73 -3.46
CA LEU A 94 5.89 9.84 -3.37
C LEU A 94 6.31 9.26 -4.73
N LEU A 95 5.37 9.11 -5.66
CA LEU A 95 5.65 8.61 -7.01
C LEU A 95 6.09 9.71 -7.98
N VAL A 96 5.64 10.94 -7.74
CA VAL A 96 5.89 12.10 -8.61
C VAL A 96 7.24 12.74 -8.30
N LEU A 97 7.60 12.88 -7.02
CA LEU A 97 8.72 13.72 -6.57
C LEU A 97 10.11 13.14 -6.77
N GLY A 98 10.27 11.84 -6.99
CA GLY A 98 11.63 11.30 -7.02
C GLY A 98 11.66 9.85 -7.39
N GLY A 99 11.75 9.62 -8.71
CA GLY A 99 12.33 8.43 -9.33
C GLY A 99 12.46 7.24 -8.39
N TRP A 100 11.34 6.60 -8.05
CA TRP A 100 11.36 5.24 -7.53
C TRP A 100 11.93 4.39 -8.64
N LYS A 101 13.26 4.33 -8.69
CA LYS A 101 14.05 3.51 -9.60
C LYS A 101 13.53 2.11 -9.36
N GLY A 102 12.72 1.65 -10.30
CA GLY A 102 12.05 0.36 -10.23
C GLY A 102 13.13 -0.69 -10.08
N GLY A 103 13.43 -1.07 -8.84
CA GLY A 103 13.95 -2.40 -8.59
C GLY A 103 12.98 -3.34 -9.28
N ARG A 104 13.51 -4.23 -10.12
CA ARG A 104 12.73 -5.29 -10.78
C ARG A 104 11.72 -5.78 -9.76
N ILE A 105 10.46 -5.88 -10.19
CA ILE A 105 9.49 -6.69 -9.48
C ILE A 105 9.96 -8.13 -9.70
N ASP A 106 11.03 -8.52 -9.01
CA ASP A 106 11.40 -9.91 -8.87
C ASP A 106 10.41 -10.47 -7.87
N ASP A 107 9.23 -10.81 -8.39
CA ASP A 107 8.33 -11.80 -7.80
C ASP A 107 9.03 -13.18 -7.83
N ASP A 108 10.25 -13.27 -7.30
CA ASP A 108 11.01 -14.52 -7.17
C ASP A 108 10.44 -15.39 -6.03
N MET A 109 9.54 -14.84 -5.22
CA MET A 109 8.76 -15.64 -4.26
C MET A 109 7.52 -16.30 -4.88
N SER A 110 7.16 -15.97 -6.12
CA SER A 110 6.09 -16.67 -6.85
C SER A 110 6.60 -17.92 -7.59
N ASN A 111 7.91 -18.03 -7.84
CA ASN A 111 8.50 -19.14 -8.59
C ASN A 111 9.03 -20.31 -7.74
N ARG A 112 9.09 -20.18 -6.40
CA ARG A 112 9.65 -21.25 -5.55
C ARG A 112 8.70 -22.43 -5.24
N PHE A 113 7.40 -22.31 -5.49
CA PHE A 113 6.42 -23.36 -5.14
C PHE A 113 5.71 -24.00 -6.35
N GLY A 114 6.14 -23.73 -7.59
CA GLY A 114 5.38 -24.11 -8.80
C GLY A 114 6.09 -24.98 -9.85
N MET A 115 7.35 -25.39 -9.64
CA MET A 115 8.08 -26.24 -10.61
C MET A 115 8.25 -27.66 -10.06
N GLY A 116 7.13 -28.35 -9.94
CA GLY A 116 7.05 -29.76 -9.53
C GLY A 116 6.00 -30.54 -10.31
N SER A 117 5.73 -30.18 -11.57
CA SER A 117 5.04 -31.09 -12.50
C SER A 117 6.11 -31.77 -13.35
N ARG A 118 6.43 -33.02 -13.00
CA ARG A 118 7.08 -33.96 -13.90
C ARG A 118 6.02 -35.01 -14.26
N TYR A 119 5.97 -35.32 -15.55
CA TYR A 119 5.24 -36.40 -16.20
C TYR A 119 5.17 -37.69 -15.38
#